data_AF-A0A2P2DEI4-F1
#
_entry.id   AF-A0A2P2DEI4-F1
#
_cell.length_a   1.000
_cell.length_b   1.000
_cell.length_c   1.000
_cell.angle_alpha   90.00
_cell.angle_beta   90.00
_cell.angle_gamma   90.00
#
_symmetry.space_group_name_H-M   'P 1'
#
loop_
_entity.id
_entity.type
_entity.pdbx_description
1 polymer ?
#
loop_
_entity_poly.entity_id
_entity_poly.type
_entity_poly.pdbx_seq_one_letter_code
_entity_poly.pdbx_strand_id
1 'polypeptide(L)'
;MLDASIKMALKLFRANQKLKESEEKFMKAFHFTPTPMAIHDFSNRNVFVDCNKAFESIIGYSKDEIIGKTALELGLYVNLEERNEFLNILKEQGFVRNFRNTLKTKAGKELIRYLSLSQMTISNKEHIFSVQTESPIEFFDK
;
A
#
# COMPACT_ATOMS: atom_id res chain seq x y z
N MET A 1 -6.79 32.37 32.72
CA MET A 1 -7.27 32.03 31.35
C MET A 1 -6.15 32.03 30.31
N LEU A 2 -5.30 33.06 30.21
CA LEU A 2 -4.19 33.14 29.22
C LEU A 2 -3.21 31.93 29.24
N ASP A 3 -2.87 31.42 30.43
CA ASP A 3 -1.92 30.30 30.61
C ASP A 3 -2.44 28.95 30.07
N ALA A 4 -3.75 28.68 30.18
CA ALA A 4 -4.35 27.46 29.65
C ALA A 4 -4.35 27.43 28.11
N SER A 5 -4.61 28.59 27.48
CA SER A 5 -4.56 28.75 26.01
C SER A 5 -3.15 28.57 25.46
N ILE A 6 -2.13 29.10 26.14
CA ILE A 6 -0.71 28.93 25.76
C ILE A 6 -0.28 27.47 25.91
N LYS A 7 -0.66 26.80 27.01
CA LYS A 7 -0.38 25.37 27.21
C LYS A 7 -1.04 24.49 26.14
N MET A 8 -2.29 24.79 25.77
CA MET A 8 -2.99 24.09 24.69
C MET A 8 -2.30 24.31 23.33
N ALA A 9 -1.94 25.54 23.00
CA ALA A 9 -1.22 25.86 21.78
C ALA A 9 0.14 25.14 21.68
N LEU A 10 0.90 25.09 22.79
CA LEU A 10 2.18 24.37 22.84
C LEU A 10 1.99 22.84 22.68
N LYS A 11 0.92 22.28 23.26
CA LYS A 11 0.57 20.86 23.09
C LYS A 11 0.23 20.54 21.63
N LEU A 12 -0.59 21.38 20.98
CA LEU A 12 -0.93 21.24 19.56
C LEU A 12 0.30 21.37 18.67
N PHE A 13 1.17 22.36 18.92
CA PHE A 13 2.40 22.54 18.16
C PHE A 13 3.32 21.31 18.24
N ARG A 14 3.55 20.78 19.46
CA ARG A 14 4.35 19.57 19.65
C ARG A 14 3.71 18.33 19.03
N ALA A 15 2.38 18.19 19.11
CA ALA A 15 1.67 17.10 18.46
C ALA A 15 1.82 17.17 16.93
N ASN A 16 1.70 18.38 16.36
CA ASN A 16 1.87 18.59 14.92
C ASN A 16 3.30 18.34 14.44
N GLN A 17 4.31 18.73 15.23
CA GLN A 17 5.72 18.42 14.93
C GLN A 17 5.97 16.90 14.94
N LYS A 18 5.46 16.18 15.93
CA LYS A 18 5.59 14.72 16.00
C LYS A 18 4.88 14.02 14.84
N LEU A 19 3.71 14.52 14.45
CA LEU A 19 2.98 14.00 13.29
C LEU A 19 3.81 14.17 12.02
N LYS A 20 4.28 15.40 11.75
CA LYS A 20 5.11 15.71 10.60
C LYS A 20 6.39 14.87 10.55
N GLU A 21 7.07 14.70 11.68
CA GLU A 21 8.29 13.87 11.75
C GLU A 21 7.98 12.39 11.43
N SER A 22 6.85 11.87 11.92
CA SER A 22 6.41 10.51 11.63
C SER A 22 6.06 10.32 10.16
N GLU A 23 5.33 11.26 9.56
CA GLU A 23 5.01 11.25 8.14
C GLU A 23 6.27 11.32 7.28
N GLU A 24 7.21 12.20 7.60
CA GLU A 24 8.49 12.30 6.87
C GLU A 24 9.29 11.00 6.93
N LYS A 25 9.37 10.35 8.10
CA LYS A 25 10.06 9.06 8.24
C LYS A 25 9.39 7.98 7.41
N PHE A 26 8.06 7.89 7.47
CA PHE A 26 7.30 6.93 6.68
C PHE A 26 7.51 7.14 5.18
N MET A 27 7.33 8.38 4.70
CA MET A 27 7.49 8.72 3.29
C MET A 27 8.90 8.41 2.78
N LYS A 28 9.93 8.76 3.54
CA LYS A 28 11.33 8.46 3.18
C LYS A 28 11.57 6.96 3.10
N ALA A 29 11.13 6.19 4.10
CA ALA A 29 11.31 4.74 4.09
C ALA A 29 10.55 4.09 2.92
N PHE A 30 9.25 4.37 2.80
CA PHE A 30 8.38 3.81 1.77
C PHE A 30 8.89 4.09 0.35
N HIS A 31 9.32 5.32 0.06
CA HIS A 31 9.82 5.69 -1.26
C HIS A 31 11.26 5.24 -1.53
N PHE A 32 12.08 5.00 -0.50
CA PHE A 32 13.44 4.50 -0.66
C PHE A 32 13.50 2.97 -0.82
N THR A 33 12.53 2.23 -0.25
CA THR A 33 12.53 0.77 -0.31
C THR A 33 12.47 0.27 -1.77
N PRO A 34 13.44 -0.54 -2.24
CA PRO A 34 13.52 -1.03 -3.62
C PRO A 34 12.59 -2.23 -3.88
N THR A 35 11.50 -2.34 -3.13
CA THR A 35 10.49 -3.38 -3.26
C THR A 35 9.19 -2.72 -3.69
N PRO A 36 8.49 -3.19 -4.74
CA PRO A 36 7.23 -2.62 -5.16
C PRO A 36 6.20 -2.65 -4.03
N MET A 37 5.72 -1.47 -3.65
CA MET A 37 4.73 -1.29 -2.59
C MET A 37 3.64 -0.33 -3.03
N ALA A 38 2.41 -0.61 -2.60
CA ALA A 38 1.27 0.25 -2.85
C ALA A 38 0.25 0.19 -1.72
N ILE A 39 -0.47 1.30 -1.54
CA ILE A 39 -1.59 1.46 -0.61
C ILE A 39 -2.87 1.58 -1.41
N HIS A 40 -3.90 0.85 -0.99
CA HIS A 40 -5.21 0.84 -1.61
C HIS A 40 -6.27 1.28 -0.60
N ASP A 41 -7.29 2.01 -1.06
CA ASP A 41 -8.48 2.27 -0.27
C ASP A 41 -9.41 1.05 -0.31
N PHE A 42 -9.47 0.31 0.80
CA PHE A 42 -10.29 -0.90 0.89
C PHE A 42 -11.78 -0.60 0.86
N SER A 43 -12.16 0.56 1.41
CA SER A 43 -13.55 1.00 1.45
C SER A 43 -14.08 1.43 0.08
N ASN A 44 -13.18 1.79 -0.85
CA ASN A 44 -13.51 2.26 -2.17
C ASN A 44 -12.91 1.38 -3.28
N ARG A 45 -13.52 0.20 -3.51
CA ARG A 45 -13.21 -0.69 -4.66
C ARG A 45 -11.73 -1.10 -4.80
N ASN A 46 -10.90 -0.94 -3.76
CA ASN A 46 -9.45 -1.16 -3.81
C ASN A 46 -8.74 -0.25 -4.83
N VAL A 47 -9.12 1.03 -4.89
CA VAL A 47 -8.38 2.02 -5.69
C VAL A 47 -7.01 2.30 -5.08
N PHE A 48 -5.99 2.47 -5.90
CA PHE A 48 -4.68 2.91 -5.45
C PHE A 48 -4.77 4.34 -4.89
N VAL A 49 -4.25 4.54 -3.68
CA VAL A 49 -4.11 5.86 -3.05
C VAL A 49 -2.65 6.29 -2.91
N ASP A 50 -1.72 5.33 -2.88
CA ASP A 50 -0.30 5.62 -2.95
C ASP A 50 0.49 4.44 -3.55
N CYS A 51 1.66 4.71 -4.11
CA CYS A 51 2.63 3.73 -4.56
C CYS A 51 4.06 4.29 -4.48
N ASN A 52 5.04 3.41 -4.26
CA ASN A 52 6.43 3.80 -4.23
C ASN A 52 7.08 3.76 -5.63
N LYS A 53 8.31 4.29 -5.72
CA LYS A 53 9.04 4.37 -7.00
C LYS A 53 9.36 3.00 -7.59
N ALA A 54 9.60 2.00 -6.74
CA ALA A 54 9.81 0.62 -7.19
C ALA A 54 8.55 0.04 -7.88
N PHE A 55 7.35 0.36 -7.36
CA PHE A 55 6.10 -0.04 -7.99
C PHE A 55 5.90 0.59 -9.37
N GLU A 56 6.09 1.91 -9.49
CA GLU A 56 6.05 2.60 -10.79
C GLU A 56 7.02 1.96 -11.80
N SER A 57 8.25 1.68 -11.35
CA SER A 57 9.33 1.15 -12.20
C SER A 57 9.05 -0.27 -12.69
N ILE A 58 8.48 -1.13 -11.84
CA ILE A 58 8.20 -2.53 -12.19
C ILE A 58 6.94 -2.66 -13.04
N ILE A 59 5.88 -1.93 -12.71
CA ILE A 59 4.59 -2.07 -13.41
C ILE A 59 4.58 -1.22 -14.69
N GLY A 60 5.33 -0.12 -14.73
CA GLY A 60 5.50 0.74 -15.90
C GLY A 60 4.46 1.85 -16.04
N TYR A 61 3.57 2.04 -15.05
CA TYR A 61 2.70 3.21 -14.95
C TYR A 61 3.34 4.24 -14.01
N SER A 62 3.21 5.52 -14.35
CA SER A 62 3.55 6.59 -13.43
C SER A 62 2.53 6.67 -12.28
N LYS A 63 2.93 7.25 -11.14
CA LYS A 63 2.03 7.46 -9.99
C LYS A 63 0.72 8.14 -10.41
N ASP A 64 0.79 9.19 -11.23
CA ASP A 64 -0.38 9.94 -11.70
C ASP A 64 -1.33 9.09 -12.56
N GLU A 65 -0.81 8.08 -13.26
CA GLU A 65 -1.65 7.13 -14.00
C GLU A 65 -2.27 6.05 -13.10
N ILE A 66 -1.65 5.78 -11.94
CA ILE A 66 -2.04 4.72 -10.99
C ILE A 66 -3.10 5.22 -10.00
N ILE A 67 -2.89 6.38 -9.39
CA ILE A 67 -3.73 6.87 -8.29
C ILE A 67 -5.18 7.06 -8.75
N GLY A 68 -6.12 6.60 -7.94
CA GLY A 68 -7.56 6.67 -8.21
C GLY A 68 -8.09 5.57 -9.12
N LYS A 69 -7.22 4.68 -9.64
CA LYS A 69 -7.63 3.50 -10.42
C LYS A 69 -7.50 2.23 -9.61
N THR A 70 -8.19 1.18 -10.04
CA THR A 70 -8.03 -0.17 -9.52
C THR A 70 -6.97 -0.94 -10.34
N ALA A 71 -6.39 -1.99 -9.76
CA ALA A 71 -5.51 -2.90 -10.49
C ALA A 71 -6.20 -3.58 -11.70
N LEU A 72 -7.53 -3.71 -11.65
CA LEU A 72 -8.33 -4.21 -12.77
C LEU A 72 -8.41 -3.20 -13.92
N GLU A 73 -8.67 -1.92 -13.62
CA GLU A 73 -8.71 -0.85 -14.63
C GLU A 73 -7.34 -0.60 -15.28
N LEU A 74 -6.26 -0.84 -14.55
CA LEU A 74 -4.88 -0.81 -15.08
C LEU A 74 -4.49 -2.09 -15.86
N GLY A 75 -5.36 -3.12 -15.85
CA GLY A 75 -5.13 -4.37 -16.56
C GLY A 75 -3.98 -5.21 -15.97
N LEU A 76 -3.73 -5.12 -14.67
CA LEU A 76 -2.59 -5.78 -14.01
C LEU A 76 -2.78 -7.28 -13.81
N TYR A 77 -4.03 -7.76 -13.82
CA TYR A 77 -4.34 -9.17 -13.64
C TYR A 77 -4.28 -9.92 -14.97
N VAL A 78 -3.47 -10.98 -15.02
CA VAL A 78 -3.52 -11.97 -16.11
C VAL A 78 -4.66 -12.96 -15.85
N ASN A 79 -4.75 -13.45 -14.61
CA ASN A 79 -5.79 -14.38 -14.17
C ASN A 79 -6.71 -13.71 -13.12
N LEU A 80 -8.01 -13.62 -13.43
CA LEU A 80 -9.01 -13.07 -12.51
C LEU A 80 -9.41 -14.06 -11.39
N GLU A 81 -9.17 -15.36 -11.56
CA GLU A 81 -9.39 -16.37 -10.52
C GLU A 81 -8.36 -16.21 -9.40
N GLU A 82 -7.08 -16.06 -9.74
CA GLU A 82 -6.00 -15.72 -8.79
C GLU A 82 -6.35 -14.46 -7.99
N ARG A 83 -6.90 -13.44 -8.67
CA ARG A 83 -7.39 -12.22 -8.02
C ARG A 83 -8.47 -12.51 -7.00
N ASN A 84 -9.49 -13.26 -7.38
CA ASN A 84 -10.62 -13.54 -6.50
C ASN A 84 -10.19 -14.38 -5.31
N GLU A 85 -9.25 -15.31 -5.51
CA GLU A 85 -8.68 -16.16 -4.46
C GLU A 85 -8.01 -15.32 -3.37
N PHE A 86 -7.02 -14.49 -3.70
CA PHE A 86 -6.33 -13.71 -2.67
C PHE A 86 -7.24 -12.65 -2.03
N LEU A 87 -8.26 -12.14 -2.74
CA LEU A 87 -9.23 -11.20 -2.15
C LEU A 87 -10.13 -11.90 -1.12
N ASN A 88 -10.49 -13.16 -1.35
CA ASN A 88 -11.23 -13.95 -0.36
C ASN A 88 -10.37 -14.22 0.86
N ILE A 89 -9.12 -14.66 0.67
CA ILE A 89 -8.14 -14.85 1.77
C ILE A 89 -8.00 -13.56 2.58
N LEU A 90 -7.79 -12.42 1.91
CA LEU A 90 -7.66 -11.13 2.56
C LEU A 90 -8.91 -10.75 3.36
N LYS A 91 -10.11 -11.00 2.84
CA LYS A 91 -11.37 -10.69 3.52
C LYS A 91 -11.59 -11.57 4.75
N GLU A 92 -11.18 -12.83 4.70
CA GLU A 92 -11.37 -13.79 5.80
C GLU A 92 -10.32 -13.63 6.90
N GLN A 93 -9.06 -13.38 6.52
CA GLN A 93 -7.92 -13.43 7.45
C GLN A 93 -7.35 -12.05 7.78
N GLY A 94 -7.71 -11.01 7.03
CA GLY A 94 -7.14 -9.67 7.13
C GLY A 94 -5.74 -9.53 6.50
N PHE A 95 -5.14 -10.62 6.03
CA PHE A 95 -3.84 -10.61 5.36
C PHE A 95 -3.71 -11.72 4.31
N VAL A 96 -2.72 -11.57 3.43
CA VAL A 96 -2.25 -12.56 2.46
C VAL A 96 -0.73 -12.58 2.53
N ARG A 97 -0.11 -13.76 2.55
CA ARG A 97 1.34 -13.92 2.58
C ARG A 97 1.80 -14.75 1.38
N ASN A 98 2.80 -14.26 0.66
CA ASN A 98 3.47 -14.97 -0.43
C ASN A 98 2.53 -15.61 -1.47
N PHE A 99 1.44 -14.93 -1.83
CA PHE A 99 0.54 -15.44 -2.86
C PHE A 99 1.21 -15.31 -4.23
N ARG A 100 1.60 -16.44 -4.82
CA ARG A 100 2.25 -16.47 -6.12
C ARG A 100 1.24 -16.11 -7.20
N ASN A 101 1.48 -15.02 -7.92
CA ASN A 101 0.57 -14.55 -8.97
C ASN A 101 1.31 -14.06 -10.21
N THR A 102 0.57 -13.95 -11.31
CA THR A 102 1.09 -13.38 -12.56
C THR A 102 0.51 -11.98 -12.80
N LEU A 103 1.39 -11.01 -12.94
CA LEU A 103 1.07 -9.60 -13.20
C LEU A 103 1.35 -9.25 -14.65
N LYS A 104 0.53 -8.39 -15.26
CA LYS A 104 0.82 -7.78 -16.56
C LYS A 104 1.23 -6.32 -16.39
N THR A 105 2.39 -5.96 -16.92
CA THR A 105 2.88 -4.57 -16.94
C THR A 105 2.19 -3.74 -18.02
N LYS A 106 2.37 -2.42 -18.00
CA LYS A 106 1.89 -1.50 -19.06
C LYS A 106 2.39 -1.89 -20.45
N ALA A 107 3.62 -2.41 -20.55
CA ALA A 107 4.22 -2.87 -21.80
C ALA A 107 3.72 -4.25 -22.26
N GLY A 108 2.79 -4.87 -21.52
CA GLY A 108 2.26 -6.20 -21.81
C GLY A 108 3.15 -7.37 -21.35
N LYS A 109 4.32 -7.09 -20.75
CA LYS A 109 5.18 -8.13 -20.16
C LYS A 109 4.50 -8.75 -18.94
N GLU A 110 4.49 -10.08 -18.88
CA GLU A 110 4.04 -10.84 -17.71
C GLU A 110 5.19 -11.08 -16.72
N LEU A 111 4.89 -10.91 -15.43
CA LEU A 111 5.82 -11.05 -14.33
C LEU A 111 5.22 -11.97 -13.28
N ILE A 112 5.92 -13.06 -12.96
CA ILE A 112 5.59 -13.89 -11.79
C ILE A 112 6.14 -13.18 -10.55
N ARG A 113 5.29 -12.98 -9.55
CA ARG A 113 5.63 -12.34 -8.28
C ARG A 113 4.93 -13.03 -7.11
N TYR A 114 5.39 -12.71 -5.92
CA TYR A 114 4.76 -13.11 -4.67
C TYR A 114 4.11 -11.89 -4.03
N LEU A 115 2.78 -11.87 -4.03
CA LEU A 115 1.97 -10.83 -3.46
C LEU A 115 1.73 -11.09 -1.98
N SER A 116 2.01 -10.07 -1.16
CA SER A 116 1.57 -10.05 0.23
C SER A 116 0.74 -8.80 0.49
N LEU A 117 -0.35 -8.99 1.21
CA LEU A 117 -1.35 -7.96 1.53
C LEU A 117 -1.60 -7.94 3.03
N SER A 118 -1.84 -6.76 3.59
CA SER A 118 -2.34 -6.63 4.94
C SER A 118 -3.37 -5.51 4.99
N GLN A 119 -4.51 -5.77 5.61
CA GLN A 119 -5.45 -4.71 5.98
C GLN A 119 -4.84 -3.86 7.10
N MET A 120 -5.11 -2.57 7.05
CA MET A 120 -4.69 -1.60 8.06
C MET A 120 -5.67 -0.44 8.12
N THR A 121 -5.87 0.11 9.31
CA THR A 121 -6.71 1.31 9.50
C THR A 121 -5.83 2.56 9.55
N ILE A 122 -6.09 3.52 8.66
CA ILE A 122 -5.43 4.84 8.65
C ILE A 122 -6.51 5.91 8.79
N SER A 123 -6.40 6.76 9.82
CA SER A 123 -7.39 7.83 10.09
C SER A 123 -8.85 7.32 10.11
N ASN A 124 -9.09 6.17 10.76
CA ASN A 124 -10.38 5.48 10.84
C ASN A 124 -10.96 5.03 9.48
N LYS A 125 -10.11 4.87 8.45
CA LYS A 125 -10.49 4.31 7.16
C LYS A 125 -9.66 3.05 6.87
N GLU A 126 -10.32 2.04 6.36
CA GLU A 126 -9.71 0.77 5.99
C GLU A 126 -8.90 0.89 4.70
N HIS A 127 -7.65 0.45 4.76
CA HIS A 127 -6.72 0.42 3.65
C HIS A 127 -6.10 -0.97 3.53
N ILE A 128 -5.53 -1.25 2.37
CA ILE A 128 -4.66 -2.41 2.16
C ILE A 128 -3.26 -1.90 1.89
N PHE A 129 -2.28 -2.44 2.61
CA PHE A 129 -0.88 -2.36 2.23
C PHE A 129 -0.52 -3.58 1.37
N SER A 130 0.15 -3.35 0.25
CA SER A 130 0.60 -4.40 -0.66
C SER A 130 2.10 -4.31 -0.89
N VAL A 131 2.73 -5.48 -0.92
CA VAL A 131 4.15 -5.64 -1.29
C VAL A 131 4.27 -6.81 -2.27
N GLN A 132 5.15 -6.65 -3.26
CA GLN A 132 5.46 -7.69 -4.25
C GLN A 132 6.93 -8.04 -4.21
N THR A 133 7.25 -9.34 -4.19
CA THR A 133 8.62 -9.84 -4.20
C THR A 133 8.85 -10.84 -5.34
N GLU A 134 10.12 -11.12 -5.64
CA GLU A 134 10.49 -12.10 -6.67
C GLU A 134 10.54 -13.54 -6.11
N SER A 135 10.70 -13.67 -4.79
CA SER A 135 10.68 -14.93 -4.05
C SER A 135 9.78 -14.80 -2.82
N PRO A 136 9.30 -15.92 -2.24
CA PRO A 136 8.63 -15.90 -0.94
C PRO A 136 9.54 -15.29 0.12
N ILE A 137 8.95 -14.58 1.07
CA ILE A 137 9.64 -14.08 2.27
C ILE A 137 9.14 -14.83 3.50
N GLU A 138 10.03 -15.13 4.43
CA GLU A 138 9.62 -15.68 5.72
C GLU A 138 8.89 -14.60 6.54
N PHE A 139 7.69 -14.92 6.99
CA PHE A 139 6.96 -14.10 7.95
C PHE A 139 7.18 -14.71 9.32
N PHE A 140 7.88 -13.98 10.19
CA PHE A 140 7.96 -14.36 11.60
C PHE A 140 6.62 -14.02 12.25
N ASP A 141 5.90 -15.03 12.72
CA ASP A 141 4.77 -14.81 13.60
C ASP A 141 5.29 -14.18 14.90
N LYS A 142 4.63 -13.11 15.33
CA LYS A 142 4.86 -12.48 16.64
C LYS A 142 3.99 -13.14 17.68
#